data_AF-A0A1B2J2Y8-F1
#
_entry.id   AF-A0A1B2J2Y8-F1
#
_cell.length_a   1.000
_cell.length_b   1.000
_cell.length_c   1.000
_cell.angle_alpha   90.00
_cell.angle_beta   90.00
_cell.angle_gamma   90.00
#
_symmetry.space_group_name_H-M   'P 1'
#
loop_
_entity.id
_entity.type
_entity.pdbx_description
1 polymer ?
#
loop_
_entity_poly.entity_id
_entity_poly.type
_entity_poly.pdbx_seq_one_letter_code
_entity_poly.pdbx_strand_id
1 'polypeptide(L)'
;MNADEYYLDIDKENFYLGIISQVFRGNSYVQVENLSLLRDRKIHNEVLIPNTINYFVVIEDTQGLFIGEVFQSKVQDTDVVNQAINRGQIDHVFPEIGIDIIGCMNPQHSFQLPGFRTVGINDKVYIANTKIVKAYQASLEILSNVASNDQKIQEPLQNLATFANFPGMTFSVKPNTLFDRHLLVIGSTNSGKSTSALSIMDKLINNKIKLLIIDPTGEYHDSFPESNVEHLTLGENAFLPVGDVTMSQWELLFQTNDNTQGAVLSDAIRSLRFNYKENNKNEAYHKSGKKVTEVERDLSSISNTDTTFNLLKLPEQIIEESVELNTQKGHTDEYVFRNFRANANAWLEQKIQHQFQYSSLTQFFTEGSEGSKLLRKIDCFCHQRETSLYIDASKIGLSDGIGTMIIDLLSNYIINKPVKSLKPFVLFVDEVHRYTQFQNELTSSFSGLINIAREGRKKGIFLFLTTQSPCDVPKTLLSQIGTLLIHRLTSIEDLQLIRNHLDEHSQKQIINLNQGEALLTSINLLKDVQLNFAKSDRTHYNQTPLL
;
A
#
# COMPACT_ATOMS: atom_id res chain seq x y z
N MET A 1 29.90 0.28 -27.67
CA MET A 1 28.92 1.32 -28.04
C MET A 1 29.54 2.66 -27.73
N ASN A 2 29.40 3.60 -28.64
CA ASN A 2 29.92 4.97 -28.53
C ASN A 2 28.70 5.92 -28.51
N ALA A 3 28.80 7.08 -27.84
CA ALA A 3 27.70 8.03 -27.78
C ALA A 3 27.30 8.56 -29.17
N ASP A 4 28.21 8.53 -30.16
CA ASP A 4 27.99 9.01 -31.54
C ASP A 4 26.66 8.56 -32.16
N GLU A 5 26.22 7.33 -31.86
CA GLU A 5 24.97 6.75 -32.35
C GLU A 5 23.71 7.54 -31.93
N TYR A 6 23.80 8.32 -30.86
CA TYR A 6 22.72 9.14 -30.31
C TYR A 6 22.80 10.62 -30.70
N TYR A 7 23.93 11.06 -31.28
CA TYR A 7 24.20 12.45 -31.68
C TYR A 7 24.32 12.59 -33.20
N LEU A 8 23.33 12.06 -33.94
CA LEU A 8 23.35 12.04 -35.41
C LEU A 8 23.08 13.41 -36.05
N ASP A 9 22.24 14.24 -35.44
CA ASP A 9 21.79 15.51 -36.02
C ASP A 9 22.75 16.66 -35.71
N ILE A 10 23.53 16.53 -34.65
CA ILE A 10 24.42 17.56 -34.08
C ILE A 10 25.61 16.83 -33.50
N ASP A 11 26.82 17.31 -33.81
CA ASP A 11 28.05 16.76 -33.27
C ASP A 11 28.01 16.74 -31.73
N LYS A 12 28.33 15.57 -31.14
CA LYS A 12 28.33 15.34 -29.70
C LYS A 12 29.24 16.30 -28.94
N GLU A 13 30.26 16.85 -29.59
CA GLU A 13 31.18 17.81 -28.97
C GLU A 13 30.43 19.09 -28.54
N ASN A 14 29.27 19.41 -29.12
CA ASN A 14 28.41 20.50 -28.64
C ASN A 14 27.79 20.22 -27.25
N PHE A 15 27.71 18.95 -26.86
CA PHE A 15 27.19 18.49 -25.58
C PHE A 15 28.30 18.17 -24.58
N TYR A 16 29.57 18.30 -24.97
CA TYR A 16 30.71 18.02 -24.11
C TYR A 16 30.73 18.94 -22.89
N LEU A 17 31.08 18.36 -21.74
CA LEU A 17 31.22 19.06 -20.46
C LEU A 17 32.66 19.03 -19.95
N GLY A 18 33.32 17.87 -20.02
CA GLY A 18 34.63 17.69 -19.43
C GLY A 18 34.97 16.21 -19.25
N ILE A 19 35.80 15.93 -18.24
CA ILE A 19 36.32 14.58 -17.97
C ILE A 19 36.07 14.16 -16.52
N ILE A 20 35.98 12.85 -16.30
CA ILE A 20 36.00 12.28 -14.95
C ILE A 20 37.36 12.54 -14.31
N SER A 21 37.37 13.30 -13.21
CA SER A 21 38.57 13.64 -12.45
C SER A 21 38.74 12.76 -11.21
N GLN A 22 37.65 12.30 -10.61
CA GLN A 22 37.66 11.47 -9.41
C GLN A 22 36.57 10.39 -9.48
N VAL A 23 36.88 9.19 -8.99
CA VAL A 23 35.95 8.05 -8.97
C VAL A 23 35.90 7.50 -7.55
N PHE A 24 34.69 7.47 -6.98
CA PHE A 24 34.39 6.84 -5.70
C PHE A 24 33.43 5.67 -5.89
N ARG A 25 33.19 4.90 -4.82
CA ARG A 25 32.29 3.74 -4.89
C ARG A 25 30.83 4.09 -5.17
N GLY A 26 30.38 5.29 -4.77
CA GLY A 26 28.98 5.72 -4.89
C GLY A 26 28.76 6.84 -5.90
N ASN A 27 29.77 7.66 -6.17
CA ASN A 27 29.68 8.80 -7.08
C ASN A 27 31.00 9.03 -7.80
N SER A 28 30.99 9.91 -8.79
CA SER A 28 32.18 10.37 -9.50
C SER A 28 32.13 11.89 -9.67
N TYR A 29 33.28 12.50 -9.88
CA TYR A 29 33.37 13.94 -10.12
C TYR A 29 33.90 14.21 -11.51
N VAL A 30 33.28 15.19 -12.15
CA VAL A 30 33.61 15.71 -13.47
C VAL A 30 34.31 17.04 -13.29
N GLN A 31 35.51 17.17 -13.84
CA GLN A 31 36.15 18.47 -14.04
C GLN A 31 35.60 19.05 -15.33
N VAL A 32 34.79 20.11 -15.21
CA VAL A 32 34.24 20.83 -16.36
C VAL A 32 35.37 21.64 -17.00
N GLU A 33 35.44 21.63 -18.33
CA GLU A 33 36.51 22.27 -19.09
C GLU A 33 36.55 23.78 -18.91
N ASN A 34 35.39 24.42 -18.72
CA ASN A 34 35.30 25.83 -18.38
C ASN A 34 33.88 26.19 -17.89
N LEU A 35 33.73 27.34 -17.25
CA LEU A 35 32.44 27.80 -16.72
C LEU A 35 31.44 28.21 -17.82
N SER A 36 31.90 28.57 -19.04
CA SER A 36 31.00 28.97 -20.12
C SER A 36 30.15 27.80 -20.65
N LEU A 37 30.62 26.56 -20.53
CA LEU A 37 29.87 25.34 -20.84
C LEU A 37 28.64 25.12 -19.93
N LEU A 38 28.62 25.72 -18.74
CA LEU A 38 27.48 25.63 -17.82
C LEU A 38 26.40 26.67 -18.09
N ARG A 39 26.59 27.57 -19.07
CA ARG A 39 25.56 28.52 -19.47
C ARG A 39 24.39 27.83 -20.16
N ASP A 40 23.22 28.45 -20.05
CA ASP A 40 22.02 27.99 -20.73
C ASP A 40 22.24 28.04 -22.25
N ARG A 41 21.95 26.92 -22.92
CA ARG A 41 22.15 26.78 -24.36
C ARG A 41 20.86 26.27 -24.99
N LYS A 42 20.47 26.88 -26.11
CA LYS A 42 19.37 26.38 -26.94
C LYS A 42 19.96 25.78 -28.21
N ILE A 43 19.91 24.46 -28.32
CA ILE A 43 20.49 23.71 -29.42
C ILE A 43 19.35 23.00 -30.16
N HIS A 44 19.01 23.46 -31.37
CA HIS A 44 18.08 22.77 -32.29
C HIS A 44 16.75 22.30 -31.65
N ASN A 45 16.16 23.15 -30.81
CA ASN A 45 14.95 22.93 -29.99
C ASN A 45 15.12 22.18 -28.66
N GLU A 46 16.34 21.77 -28.30
CA GLU A 46 16.68 21.35 -26.94
C GLU A 46 17.15 22.55 -26.12
N VAL A 47 16.63 22.69 -24.89
CA VAL A 47 17.11 23.67 -23.92
C VAL A 47 17.96 22.92 -22.91
N LEU A 48 19.25 23.23 -22.87
CA LEU A 48 20.20 22.69 -21.91
C LEU A 48 20.42 23.74 -20.81
N ILE A 49 20.19 23.34 -19.56
CA ILE A 49 20.33 24.20 -18.36
C ILE A 49 21.37 23.56 -17.41
N PRO A 50 22.65 23.43 -17.82
CA PRO A 50 23.67 22.70 -17.06
C PRO A 50 24.22 23.44 -15.83
N ASN A 51 23.76 24.66 -15.53
CA ASN A 51 24.09 25.41 -14.31
C ASN A 51 23.33 24.92 -13.06
N THR A 52 22.44 23.94 -13.19
CA THR A 52 21.66 23.37 -12.08
C THR A 52 22.10 21.94 -11.74
N ILE A 53 21.25 21.19 -11.02
CA ILE A 53 21.41 19.77 -10.73
C ILE A 53 20.17 19.02 -11.26
N ASN A 54 20.13 17.69 -11.13
CA ASN A 54 19.04 16.80 -11.57
C ASN A 54 18.88 16.68 -13.10
N TYR A 55 19.94 16.96 -13.87
CA TYR A 55 20.01 16.64 -15.30
C TYR A 55 20.93 15.44 -15.54
N PHE A 56 20.69 14.76 -16.67
CA PHE A 56 21.43 13.56 -17.03
C PHE A 56 22.66 13.88 -17.87
N VAL A 57 23.71 13.11 -17.63
CA VAL A 57 24.94 13.10 -18.43
C VAL A 57 25.22 11.68 -18.90
N VAL A 58 26.02 11.57 -19.95
CA VAL A 58 26.52 10.32 -20.48
C VAL A 58 28.04 10.30 -20.43
N ILE A 59 28.58 9.16 -20.03
CA ILE A 59 30.01 8.93 -19.88
C ILE A 59 30.43 7.84 -20.85
N GLU A 60 31.42 8.17 -21.68
CA GLU A 60 32.04 7.23 -22.61
C GLU A 60 33.22 6.54 -21.93
N ASP A 61 33.05 5.26 -21.64
CA ASP A 61 34.11 4.39 -21.10
C ASP A 61 34.37 3.20 -22.04
N THR A 62 35.54 2.61 -21.90
CA THR A 62 35.94 1.36 -22.54
C THR A 62 35.00 0.18 -22.25
N GLN A 63 34.36 0.13 -21.08
CA GLN A 63 33.42 -0.92 -20.69
C GLN A 63 32.00 -0.69 -21.22
N GLY A 64 31.69 0.51 -21.72
CA GLY A 64 30.39 0.85 -22.28
C GLY A 64 29.98 2.30 -22.07
N LEU A 65 28.73 2.58 -22.46
CA LEU A 65 28.13 3.90 -22.32
C LEU A 65 27.37 3.98 -21.00
N PHE A 66 27.79 4.83 -20.08
CA PHE A 66 27.12 5.02 -18.79
C PHE A 66 26.20 6.24 -18.82
N ILE A 67 25.12 6.19 -18.07
CA ILE A 67 24.28 7.35 -17.76
C ILE A 67 24.43 7.69 -16.28
N GLY A 68 24.58 8.97 -16.00
CA GLY A 68 24.61 9.51 -14.64
C GLY A 68 23.72 10.72 -14.49
N GLU A 69 23.39 11.06 -13.24
CA GLU A 69 22.66 12.28 -12.90
C GLU A 69 23.52 13.18 -12.04
N VAL A 70 23.49 14.46 -12.35
CA VAL A 70 24.23 15.49 -11.64
C VAL A 70 23.52 15.79 -10.33
N PHE A 71 24.15 15.55 -9.18
CA PHE A 71 23.60 15.89 -7.86
C PHE A 71 24.28 17.12 -7.23
N GLN A 72 25.41 17.56 -7.78
CA GLN A 72 26.18 18.70 -7.27
C GLN A 72 26.86 19.45 -8.40
N SER A 73 26.85 20.79 -8.32
CA SER A 73 27.67 21.66 -9.16
C SER A 73 28.37 22.69 -8.28
N LYS A 74 29.69 22.83 -8.42
CA LYS A 74 30.52 23.65 -7.55
C LYS A 74 31.55 24.43 -8.36
N VAL A 75 31.70 25.70 -8.03
CA VAL A 75 32.84 26.52 -8.46
C VAL A 75 33.78 26.68 -7.27
N GLN A 76 35.08 26.53 -7.49
CA GLN A 76 36.07 26.68 -6.42
C GLN A 76 36.13 28.15 -5.96
N ASP A 77 35.97 28.36 -4.65
CA ASP A 77 36.10 29.67 -4.04
C ASP A 77 37.58 29.96 -3.75
N THR A 78 38.27 30.54 -4.74
CA THR A 78 39.66 30.98 -4.61
C THR A 78 39.79 32.40 -5.14
N ASP A 79 40.74 33.17 -4.63
CA ASP A 79 40.99 34.54 -5.10
C ASP A 79 41.21 34.60 -6.61
N VAL A 80 41.85 33.58 -7.19
CA VAL A 80 42.11 33.47 -8.62
C VAL A 80 40.81 33.33 -9.41
N VAL A 81 39.92 32.43 -8.97
CA VAL A 81 38.61 32.24 -9.60
C VAL A 81 37.74 33.48 -9.46
N ASN A 82 37.72 34.09 -8.26
CA ASN A 82 36.96 35.31 -8.01
C ASN A 82 37.43 36.49 -8.88
N GLN A 83 38.76 36.65 -9.04
CA GLN A 83 39.32 37.64 -9.95
C GLN A 83 38.99 37.33 -11.42
N ALA A 84 39.04 36.07 -11.84
CA ALA A 84 38.69 35.66 -13.19
C ALA A 84 37.22 35.98 -13.50
N ILE A 85 36.29 35.64 -12.60
CA ILE A 85 34.85 35.96 -12.72
C ILE A 85 34.65 37.47 -12.81
N ASN A 86 35.26 38.25 -11.92
CA ASN A 86 35.12 39.72 -11.90
C ASN A 86 35.68 40.40 -13.16
N ARG A 87 36.68 39.79 -13.81
CA ARG A 87 37.25 40.26 -15.07
C ARG A 87 36.51 39.73 -16.31
N GLY A 88 35.43 38.96 -16.14
CA GLY A 88 34.69 38.32 -17.22
C GLY A 88 35.44 37.16 -17.90
N GLN A 89 36.54 36.69 -17.32
CA GLN A 89 37.42 35.63 -17.82
C GLN A 89 36.92 34.25 -17.36
N ILE A 90 35.65 33.95 -17.62
CA ILE A 90 35.00 32.73 -17.16
C ILE A 90 35.57 31.45 -17.82
N ASP A 91 36.25 31.57 -18.95
CA ASP A 91 36.86 30.42 -19.65
C ASP A 91 38.09 29.87 -18.90
N HIS A 92 38.60 30.59 -17.90
CA HIS A 92 39.69 30.15 -17.01
C HIS A 92 39.19 29.62 -15.67
N VAL A 93 37.87 29.49 -15.50
CA VAL A 93 37.25 28.92 -14.31
C VAL A 93 36.83 27.50 -14.65
N PHE A 94 37.25 26.53 -13.83
CA PHE A 94 37.01 25.11 -14.06
C PHE A 94 36.10 24.54 -12.96
N PRO A 95 34.77 24.50 -13.17
CA PRO A 95 33.83 23.94 -12.21
C PRO A 95 34.04 22.45 -11.98
N GLU A 96 33.61 21.98 -10.82
CA GLU A 96 33.54 20.57 -10.48
C GLU A 96 32.07 20.16 -10.31
N ILE A 97 31.69 19.05 -10.93
CA ILE A 97 30.33 18.52 -10.89
C ILE A 97 30.35 17.11 -10.32
N GLY A 98 29.50 16.84 -9.33
CA GLY A 98 29.27 15.51 -8.79
C GLY A 98 28.18 14.77 -9.55
N ILE A 99 28.46 13.53 -9.96
CA ILE A 99 27.54 12.66 -10.69
C ILE A 99 27.33 11.32 -9.98
N ASP A 100 26.07 10.88 -9.94
CA ASP A 100 25.71 9.53 -9.54
C ASP A 100 25.56 8.66 -10.78
N ILE A 101 26.25 7.52 -10.83
CA ILE A 101 26.15 6.60 -11.96
C ILE A 101 24.89 5.75 -11.79
N ILE A 102 23.96 5.91 -12.71
CA ILE A 102 22.63 5.31 -12.62
C ILE A 102 22.56 3.99 -13.39
N GLY A 103 23.15 3.96 -14.58
CA GLY A 103 23.04 2.82 -15.48
C GLY A 103 24.17 2.71 -16.48
N CYS A 104 24.29 1.52 -17.07
CA CYS A 104 25.18 1.24 -18.19
C CYS A 104 24.36 0.63 -19.33
N MET A 105 24.57 1.13 -20.54
CA MET A 105 23.87 0.68 -21.73
C MET A 105 24.31 -0.72 -22.14
N ASN A 106 23.34 -1.58 -22.43
CA ASN A 106 23.55 -2.91 -22.97
C ASN A 106 23.56 -2.90 -24.53
N PRO A 107 23.95 -4.01 -25.17
CA PRO A 107 23.94 -4.12 -26.63
C PRO A 107 22.56 -3.94 -27.28
N GLN A 108 21.47 -4.04 -26.51
CA GLN A 108 20.10 -3.82 -26.95
C GLN A 108 19.65 -2.35 -26.83
N HIS A 109 20.59 -1.41 -26.64
CA HIS A 109 20.31 0.04 -26.50
C HIS A 109 19.39 0.40 -25.32
N SER A 110 19.42 -0.42 -24.26
CA SER A 110 18.70 -0.16 -23.00
C SER A 110 19.67 -0.04 -21.83
N PHE A 111 19.36 0.84 -20.89
CA PHE A 111 20.15 1.01 -19.67
C PHE A 111 19.81 -0.08 -18.65
N GLN A 112 20.85 -0.58 -17.98
CA GLN A 112 20.72 -1.54 -16.89
C GLN A 112 21.56 -1.07 -15.71
N LEU A 113 21.30 -1.61 -14.52
CA LEU A 113 22.15 -1.34 -13.36
C LEU A 113 23.62 -1.64 -13.70
N PRO A 114 24.56 -0.76 -13.33
CA PRO A 114 25.96 -0.90 -13.71
C PRO A 114 26.61 -2.12 -13.04
N GLY A 115 26.07 -2.58 -11.91
CA GLY A 115 26.62 -3.68 -11.11
C GLY A 115 27.92 -3.25 -10.46
N PHE A 116 29.01 -4.01 -10.71
CA PHE A 116 30.36 -3.66 -10.24
C PHE A 116 31.15 -2.80 -11.24
N ARG A 117 30.55 -2.46 -12.39
CA ARG A 117 31.21 -1.61 -13.38
C ARG A 117 31.18 -0.16 -12.92
N THR A 118 32.29 0.54 -13.11
CA THR A 118 32.47 1.94 -12.75
C THR A 118 33.10 2.67 -13.91
N VAL A 119 32.83 3.97 -14.01
CA VAL A 119 33.57 4.85 -14.92
C VAL A 119 35.04 4.96 -14.49
N GLY A 120 35.91 5.28 -15.43
CA GLY A 120 37.33 5.50 -15.25
C GLY A 120 37.69 6.99 -15.14
N ILE A 121 38.86 7.26 -14.57
CA ILE A 121 39.46 8.59 -14.65
C ILE A 121 39.77 8.90 -16.11
N ASN A 122 39.55 10.15 -16.51
CA ASN A 122 39.78 10.68 -17.86
C ASN A 122 38.72 10.30 -18.90
N ASP A 123 37.66 9.59 -18.51
CA ASP A 123 36.51 9.33 -19.38
C ASP A 123 35.78 10.63 -19.72
N LYS A 124 35.31 10.73 -20.96
CA LYS A 124 34.63 11.93 -21.47
C LYS A 124 33.18 11.96 -21.01
N VAL A 125 32.72 13.14 -20.61
CA VAL A 125 31.36 13.37 -20.13
C VAL A 125 30.64 14.38 -21.02
N TYR A 126 29.41 14.03 -21.40
CA TYR A 126 28.54 14.83 -22.27
C TYR A 126 27.16 14.99 -21.61
N ILE A 127 26.47 16.11 -21.85
CA ILE A 127 25.08 16.30 -21.45
C ILE A 127 24.20 15.33 -22.25
N ALA A 128 23.34 14.56 -21.57
CA ALA A 128 22.43 13.64 -22.24
C ALA A 128 21.38 14.42 -23.06
N ASN A 129 21.32 14.17 -24.37
CA ASN A 129 20.27 14.72 -25.23
C ASN A 129 18.91 14.03 -25.04
N THR A 130 17.88 14.53 -25.73
CA THR A 130 16.52 13.98 -25.62
C THR A 130 16.43 12.50 -26.02
N LYS A 131 17.24 12.04 -26.99
CA LYS A 131 17.21 10.64 -27.46
C LYS A 131 17.70 9.69 -26.35
N ILE A 132 18.78 10.05 -25.67
CA ILE A 132 19.33 9.28 -24.55
C ILE A 132 18.38 9.31 -23.37
N VAL A 133 17.82 10.46 -23.01
CA VAL A 133 16.85 10.57 -21.91
C VAL A 133 15.62 9.67 -22.18
N LYS A 134 15.14 9.62 -23.43
CA LYS A 134 14.07 8.69 -23.83
C LYS A 134 14.49 7.22 -23.72
N ALA A 135 15.72 6.88 -24.12
CA ALA A 135 16.24 5.51 -23.97
C ALA A 135 16.35 5.10 -22.50
N TYR A 136 16.80 6.01 -21.63
CA TYR A 136 16.82 5.83 -20.18
C TYR A 136 15.41 5.62 -19.62
N GLN A 137 14.45 6.47 -19.99
CA GLN A 137 13.06 6.33 -19.56
C GLN A 137 12.44 5.00 -19.97
N ALA A 138 12.70 4.55 -21.21
CA ALA A 138 12.28 3.23 -21.69
C ALA A 138 12.95 2.07 -20.94
N SER A 139 14.03 2.35 -20.21
CA SER A 139 14.82 1.39 -19.44
C SER A 139 14.61 1.50 -17.93
N LEU A 140 13.68 2.35 -17.45
CA LEU A 140 13.44 2.56 -16.02
C LEU A 140 12.99 1.28 -15.31
N GLU A 141 12.25 0.42 -15.99
CA GLU A 141 11.77 -0.85 -15.43
C GLU A 141 12.86 -1.92 -15.51
N ILE A 142 13.36 -2.39 -14.36
CA ILE A 142 14.39 -3.43 -14.29
C ILE A 142 13.82 -4.81 -14.59
N LEU A 143 12.52 -5.03 -14.35
CA LEU A 143 11.90 -6.36 -14.37
C LEU A 143 12.42 -7.18 -15.54
N SER A 144 13.24 -8.17 -15.21
CA SER A 144 13.71 -9.15 -16.15
C SER A 144 12.47 -9.72 -16.80
N ASN A 145 12.39 -9.66 -18.12
CA ASN A 145 11.57 -10.59 -18.87
C ASN A 145 12.03 -12.00 -18.44
N VAL A 146 11.48 -12.54 -17.35
CA VAL A 146 11.48 -13.97 -17.11
C VAL A 146 10.54 -14.49 -18.17
N ALA A 147 11.10 -14.64 -19.37
CA ALA A 147 10.55 -15.38 -20.47
C ALA A 147 10.46 -16.84 -20.01
N SER A 148 9.47 -17.09 -19.17
CA SER A 148 8.77 -18.36 -19.21
C SER A 148 8.00 -18.33 -20.52
N ASN A 149 8.23 -19.33 -21.36
CA ASN A 149 7.93 -19.40 -22.80
C ASN A 149 6.46 -19.16 -23.23
N ASP A 150 5.56 -18.72 -22.34
CA ASP A 150 4.11 -18.64 -22.55
C ASP A 150 3.42 -17.36 -22.05
N GLN A 151 4.14 -16.31 -21.61
CA GLN A 151 3.47 -15.12 -21.06
C GLN A 151 3.21 -14.01 -22.10
N LYS A 152 1.91 -13.65 -22.22
CA LYS A 152 1.44 -12.40 -22.81
C LYS A 152 2.26 -11.23 -22.26
N ILE A 153 2.80 -10.39 -23.14
CA ILE A 153 3.40 -9.10 -22.76
C ILE A 153 2.33 -8.30 -22.00
N GLN A 154 2.64 -7.90 -20.76
CA GLN A 154 1.75 -7.04 -19.99
C GLN A 154 1.92 -5.60 -20.49
N GLU A 155 0.83 -5.02 -20.96
CA GLU A 155 0.78 -3.62 -21.39
C GLU A 155 0.98 -2.67 -20.20
N PRO A 156 1.72 -1.56 -20.37
CA PRO A 156 1.91 -0.57 -19.33
C PRO A 156 0.64 0.25 -19.07
N LEU A 157 0.47 0.73 -17.84
CA LEU A 157 -0.50 1.75 -17.48
C LEU A 157 -0.08 3.07 -18.11
N GLN A 158 -0.63 3.37 -19.29
CA GLN A 158 -0.24 4.54 -20.07
C GLN A 158 -0.70 5.85 -19.43
N ASN A 159 0.16 6.87 -19.51
CA ASN A 159 -0.12 8.23 -19.06
C ASN A 159 -0.65 8.24 -17.61
N LEU A 160 0.05 7.55 -16.71
CA LEU A 160 -0.33 7.45 -15.31
C LEU A 160 -0.07 8.77 -14.56
N ALA A 161 1.05 9.40 -14.86
CA ALA A 161 1.51 10.66 -14.29
C ALA A 161 2.40 11.40 -15.30
N THR A 162 2.92 12.57 -14.95
CA THR A 162 3.99 13.24 -15.68
C THR A 162 5.27 13.27 -14.85
N PHE A 163 6.44 13.25 -15.48
CA PHE A 163 7.69 13.43 -14.76
C PHE A 163 7.78 14.86 -14.20
N ALA A 164 8.13 15.01 -12.92
CA ALA A 164 8.28 16.32 -12.31
C ALA A 164 9.47 17.10 -12.92
N ASN A 165 10.57 16.40 -13.20
CA ASN A 165 11.81 16.99 -13.73
C ASN A 165 11.78 17.19 -15.26
N PHE A 166 10.78 16.62 -15.94
CA PHE A 166 10.63 16.73 -17.40
C PHE A 166 9.20 17.16 -17.76
N PRO A 167 8.90 18.46 -17.69
CA PRO A 167 7.57 18.99 -17.99
C PRO A 167 7.09 18.56 -19.38
N GLY A 168 5.86 18.06 -19.46
CA GLY A 168 5.25 17.59 -20.71
C GLY A 168 5.58 16.14 -21.09
N MET A 169 6.45 15.45 -20.34
CA MET A 169 6.70 14.02 -20.54
C MET A 169 5.81 13.17 -19.64
N THR A 170 5.15 12.18 -20.23
CA THR A 170 4.26 11.24 -19.54
C THR A 170 5.01 10.05 -19.00
N PHE A 171 4.69 9.63 -17.78
CA PHE A 171 5.15 8.41 -17.16
C PHE A 171 4.15 7.28 -17.40
N SER A 172 4.66 6.15 -17.87
CA SER A 172 3.90 4.91 -18.06
C SER A 172 4.68 3.77 -17.41
N VAL A 173 3.97 2.84 -16.77
CA VAL A 173 4.61 1.79 -15.97
C VAL A 173 3.77 0.52 -16.00
N LYS A 174 4.42 -0.65 -16.04
CA LYS A 174 3.74 -1.93 -15.98
C LYS A 174 3.13 -2.16 -14.60
N PRO A 175 1.93 -2.76 -14.53
CA PRO A 175 1.33 -3.16 -13.26
C PRO A 175 2.28 -3.99 -12.38
N ASN A 176 3.03 -4.94 -12.96
CA ASN A 176 3.97 -5.75 -12.18
C ASN A 176 5.08 -4.91 -11.55
N THR A 177 5.59 -3.89 -12.23
CA THR A 177 6.59 -2.97 -11.67
C THR A 177 6.06 -2.29 -10.40
N LEU A 178 4.78 -1.88 -10.42
CA LEU A 178 4.13 -1.27 -9.26
C LEU A 178 3.80 -2.29 -8.15
N PHE A 179 3.28 -3.46 -8.49
CA PHE A 179 2.57 -4.34 -7.56
C PHE A 179 3.30 -5.64 -7.19
N ASP A 180 4.36 -6.06 -7.89
CA ASP A 180 5.07 -7.33 -7.65
C ASP A 180 5.63 -7.46 -6.22
N ARG A 181 5.78 -6.34 -5.51
CA ARG A 181 6.13 -6.30 -4.09
C ARG A 181 5.13 -5.49 -3.26
N HIS A 182 3.88 -5.43 -3.67
CA HIS A 182 2.84 -4.58 -3.08
C HIS A 182 3.16 -3.09 -3.22
N LEU A 183 2.11 -2.28 -3.26
CA LEU A 183 2.20 -0.83 -3.33
C LEU A 183 1.65 -0.21 -2.06
N LEU A 184 2.41 0.69 -1.44
CA LEU A 184 1.92 1.57 -0.38
C LEU A 184 2.06 3.03 -0.81
N VAL A 185 0.95 3.76 -0.80
CA VAL A 185 0.94 5.21 -1.02
C VAL A 185 0.92 5.90 0.34
N ILE A 186 1.89 6.77 0.58
CA ILE A 186 2.06 7.47 1.85
C ILE A 186 2.00 8.97 1.60
N GLY A 187 1.29 9.72 2.44
CA GLY A 187 1.25 11.17 2.33
C GLY A 187 0.41 11.84 3.40
N SER A 188 0.81 13.03 3.83
CA SER A 188 0.02 13.87 4.73
C SER A 188 -1.35 14.25 4.12
N THR A 189 -2.30 14.67 4.95
CA THR A 189 -3.61 15.13 4.49
C THR A 189 -3.45 16.22 3.42
N ASN A 190 -4.26 16.13 2.34
CA ASN A 190 -4.22 17.05 1.19
C ASN A 190 -2.91 17.06 0.38
N SER A 191 -2.01 16.09 0.56
CA SER A 191 -0.77 15.99 -0.23
C SER A 191 -0.96 15.48 -1.67
N GLY A 192 -2.07 14.80 -1.96
CA GLY A 192 -2.31 14.15 -3.26
C GLY A 192 -2.43 12.63 -3.20
N LYS A 193 -2.33 12.03 -2.00
CA LYS A 193 -2.47 10.58 -1.74
C LYS A 193 -3.67 9.95 -2.45
N SER A 194 -4.89 10.33 -2.09
CA SER A 194 -6.12 9.77 -2.68
C SER A 194 -6.24 10.08 -4.18
N THR A 195 -5.72 11.23 -4.62
CA THR A 195 -5.67 11.59 -6.05
C THR A 195 -4.84 10.59 -6.85
N SER A 196 -3.63 10.29 -6.39
CA SER A 196 -2.76 9.30 -7.03
C SER A 196 -3.35 7.89 -6.94
N ALA A 197 -3.97 7.56 -5.80
CA ALA A 197 -4.60 6.26 -5.61
C ALA A 197 -5.74 6.03 -6.61
N LEU A 198 -6.61 7.02 -6.77
CA LEU A 198 -7.72 7.00 -7.71
C LEU A 198 -7.25 6.98 -9.16
N SER A 199 -6.18 7.71 -9.51
CA SER A 199 -5.56 7.64 -10.85
C SER A 199 -5.05 6.23 -11.16
N ILE A 200 -4.36 5.59 -10.22
CA ILE A 200 -3.88 4.21 -10.39
C ILE A 200 -5.05 3.24 -10.55
N MET A 201 -6.06 3.31 -9.67
CA MET A 201 -7.25 2.45 -9.76
C MET A 201 -8.01 2.62 -11.07
N ASP A 202 -8.17 3.87 -11.54
CA ASP A 202 -8.76 4.17 -12.85
C ASP A 202 -8.03 3.44 -13.98
N LYS A 203 -6.70 3.57 -14.02
CA LYS A 203 -5.88 2.91 -15.04
C LYS A 203 -5.97 1.39 -14.95
N LEU A 204 -6.05 0.82 -13.75
CA LEU A 204 -6.23 -0.62 -13.57
C LEU A 204 -7.55 -1.10 -14.19
N ILE A 205 -8.67 -0.45 -13.85
CA ILE A 205 -10.00 -0.82 -14.36
C ILE A 205 -10.08 -0.65 -15.88
N ASN A 206 -9.57 0.46 -16.41
CA ASN A 206 -9.54 0.73 -17.86
C ASN A 206 -8.68 -0.28 -18.63
N ASN A 207 -7.64 -0.83 -18.01
CA ASN A 207 -6.82 -1.90 -18.57
C ASN A 207 -7.33 -3.31 -18.24
N LYS A 208 -8.57 -3.42 -17.71
CA LYS A 208 -9.22 -4.69 -17.30
C LYS A 208 -8.38 -5.50 -16.30
N ILE A 209 -7.57 -4.82 -15.50
CA ILE A 209 -6.86 -5.42 -14.39
C ILE A 209 -7.81 -5.46 -13.21
N LYS A 210 -8.01 -6.67 -12.71
CA LYS A 210 -8.99 -6.97 -11.68
C LYS A 210 -8.61 -6.30 -10.36
N LEU A 211 -9.58 -5.60 -9.78
CA LEU A 211 -9.43 -4.81 -8.57
C LEU A 211 -10.51 -5.23 -7.55
N LEU A 212 -10.10 -5.50 -6.32
CA LEU A 212 -10.98 -5.64 -5.16
C LEU A 212 -10.81 -4.40 -4.30
N ILE A 213 -11.87 -3.61 -4.14
CA ILE A 213 -11.89 -2.40 -3.33
C ILE A 213 -12.68 -2.70 -2.07
N ILE A 214 -12.07 -2.48 -0.90
CA ILE A 214 -12.79 -2.46 0.38
C ILE A 214 -12.82 -1.03 0.85
N ASP A 215 -14.01 -0.45 0.93
CA ASP A 215 -14.24 0.95 1.27
C ASP A 215 -15.12 1.07 2.53
N PRO A 216 -14.50 1.14 3.72
CA PRO A 216 -15.26 1.29 4.96
C PRO A 216 -15.79 2.72 5.20
N THR A 217 -15.30 3.73 4.50
CA THR A 217 -15.74 5.13 4.67
C THR A 217 -16.82 5.53 3.67
N GLY A 218 -16.88 4.86 2.51
CA GLY A 218 -17.81 5.15 1.42
C GLY A 218 -17.34 6.30 0.53
N GLU A 219 -16.09 6.77 0.69
CA GLU A 219 -15.55 7.91 -0.07
C GLU A 219 -15.45 7.63 -1.57
N TYR A 220 -15.42 6.35 -1.95
CA TYR A 220 -15.27 5.87 -3.32
C TYR A 220 -16.57 5.32 -3.94
N HIS A 221 -17.72 5.46 -3.27
CA HIS A 221 -18.99 4.85 -3.69
C HIS A 221 -19.35 5.11 -5.15
N ASP A 222 -19.27 6.38 -5.57
CA ASP A 222 -19.57 6.81 -6.94
C ASP A 222 -18.33 6.91 -7.84
N SER A 223 -17.17 6.44 -7.38
CA SER A 223 -15.92 6.51 -8.16
C SER A 223 -15.92 5.55 -9.35
N PHE A 224 -16.68 4.44 -9.28
CA PHE A 224 -16.56 3.30 -10.20
C PHE A 224 -17.91 2.84 -10.79
N PRO A 225 -18.59 3.67 -11.59
CA PRO A 225 -19.94 3.37 -12.10
C PRO A 225 -19.98 2.28 -13.19
N GLU A 226 -18.84 1.77 -13.64
CA GLU A 226 -18.76 0.88 -14.78
C GLU A 226 -19.36 -0.51 -14.52
N SER A 227 -19.96 -1.10 -15.57
CA SER A 227 -20.61 -2.41 -15.47
C SER A 227 -19.65 -3.58 -15.19
N ASN A 228 -18.34 -3.39 -15.38
CA ASN A 228 -17.31 -4.38 -15.04
C ASN A 228 -16.84 -4.28 -13.58
N VAL A 229 -17.40 -3.36 -12.79
CA VAL A 229 -17.22 -3.28 -11.34
C VAL A 229 -18.52 -3.69 -10.68
N GLU A 230 -18.53 -4.83 -10.00
CA GLU A 230 -19.69 -5.25 -9.23
C GLU A 230 -19.70 -4.54 -7.87
N HIS A 231 -20.84 -3.95 -7.50
CA HIS A 231 -21.00 -3.20 -6.26
C HIS A 231 -21.75 -3.99 -5.19
N LEU A 232 -21.10 -4.19 -4.05
CA LEU A 232 -21.69 -4.77 -2.85
C LEU A 232 -21.75 -3.73 -1.74
N THR A 233 -22.94 -3.54 -1.18
CA THR A 233 -23.15 -2.73 0.01
C THR A 233 -23.53 -3.65 1.16
N LEU A 234 -22.63 -3.72 2.14
CA LEU A 234 -22.79 -4.63 3.26
C LEU A 234 -24.00 -4.20 4.13
N GLY A 235 -24.87 -5.16 4.46
CA GLY A 235 -26.13 -4.90 5.18
C GLY A 235 -27.33 -4.55 4.29
N GLU A 236 -27.14 -4.35 2.98
CA GLU A 236 -28.24 -4.08 2.05
C GLU A 236 -28.38 -5.17 0.98
N ASN A 237 -27.28 -5.45 0.28
CA ASN A 237 -27.27 -6.44 -0.80
C ASN A 237 -26.22 -7.54 -0.60
N ALA A 238 -25.39 -7.42 0.42
CA ALA A 238 -24.39 -8.39 0.82
C ALA A 238 -24.47 -8.63 2.34
N PHE A 239 -24.57 -9.89 2.72
CA PHE A 239 -24.80 -10.33 4.09
C PHE A 239 -23.79 -11.40 4.47
N LEU A 240 -23.66 -11.63 5.77
CA LEU A 240 -22.75 -12.63 6.32
C LEU A 240 -23.46 -13.46 7.40
N PRO A 241 -23.47 -14.79 7.31
CA PRO A 241 -23.97 -15.64 8.39
C PRO A 241 -23.10 -15.50 9.65
N VAL A 242 -23.72 -15.45 10.82
CA VAL A 242 -22.98 -15.38 12.11
C VAL A 242 -22.08 -16.60 12.35
N GLY A 243 -22.41 -17.73 11.72
CA GLY A 243 -21.61 -18.96 11.78
C GLY A 243 -20.32 -18.92 10.97
N ASP A 244 -20.17 -17.98 10.04
CA ASP A 244 -18.99 -17.82 9.19
C ASP A 244 -17.93 -16.89 9.83
N VAL A 245 -18.24 -16.30 10.99
CA VAL A 245 -17.36 -15.38 11.72
C VAL A 245 -16.60 -16.14 12.81
N THR A 246 -15.28 -15.99 12.83
CA THR A 246 -14.43 -16.64 13.84
C THR A 246 -14.51 -15.93 15.19
N MET A 247 -14.11 -16.61 16.26
CA MET A 247 -14.07 -16.02 17.59
C MET A 247 -13.16 -14.77 17.66
N SER A 248 -11.99 -14.84 17.01
CA SER A 248 -11.06 -13.69 16.93
C SER A 248 -11.65 -12.49 16.20
N GLN A 249 -12.53 -12.72 15.21
CA GLN A 249 -13.23 -11.66 14.50
C GLN A 249 -14.35 -11.04 15.34
N TRP A 250 -15.05 -11.84 16.15
CA TRP A 250 -16.01 -11.31 17.13
C TRP A 250 -15.31 -10.46 18.20
N GLU A 251 -14.16 -10.91 18.68
CA GLU A 251 -13.31 -10.15 19.63
C GLU A 251 -12.88 -8.80 19.06
N LEU A 252 -12.47 -8.78 17.79
CA LEU A 252 -12.08 -7.57 17.07
C LEU A 252 -13.26 -6.60 16.86
N LEU A 253 -14.42 -7.14 16.47
CA LEU A 253 -15.65 -6.36 16.26
C LEU A 253 -16.09 -5.63 17.54
N PHE A 254 -16.07 -6.36 18.67
CA PHE A 254 -16.50 -5.83 19.97
C PHE A 254 -15.37 -5.24 20.80
N GLN A 255 -14.15 -5.19 20.25
CA GLN A 255 -12.95 -4.64 20.88
C GLN A 255 -12.75 -5.18 22.31
N THR A 256 -12.76 -6.50 22.45
CA THR A 256 -12.59 -7.18 23.74
C THR A 256 -11.20 -6.90 24.34
N ASN A 257 -11.11 -6.84 25.66
CA ASN A 257 -9.82 -6.77 26.35
C ASN A 257 -9.14 -8.15 26.50
N ASP A 258 -7.82 -8.14 26.67
CA ASP A 258 -6.94 -9.32 26.50
C ASP A 258 -7.07 -10.40 27.58
N ASN A 259 -7.71 -10.11 28.70
CA ASN A 259 -7.58 -10.96 29.89
C ASN A 259 -8.83 -11.77 30.24
N THR A 260 -10.04 -11.31 29.88
CA THR A 260 -11.28 -11.95 30.35
C THR A 260 -12.46 -11.86 29.38
N GLN A 261 -12.57 -10.76 28.62
CA GLN A 261 -13.75 -10.52 27.78
C GLN A 261 -13.89 -11.52 26.62
N GLY A 262 -12.78 -11.94 26.00
CA GLY A 262 -12.82 -12.95 24.93
C GLY A 262 -13.39 -14.30 25.39
N ALA A 263 -12.99 -14.76 26.59
CA ALA A 263 -13.50 -16.01 27.16
C ALA A 263 -15.01 -15.93 27.45
N VAL A 264 -15.48 -14.83 28.06
CA VAL A 264 -16.90 -14.61 28.35
C VAL A 264 -17.72 -14.53 27.06
N LEU A 265 -17.21 -13.83 26.05
CA LEU A 265 -17.84 -13.74 24.73
C LEU A 265 -17.96 -15.12 24.07
N SER A 266 -16.91 -15.94 24.16
CA SER A 266 -16.88 -17.30 23.62
C SER A 266 -17.92 -18.19 24.31
N ASP A 267 -17.99 -18.14 25.64
CA ASP A 267 -18.97 -18.89 26.43
C ASP A 267 -20.40 -18.45 26.10
N ALA A 268 -20.64 -17.14 25.98
CA ALA A 268 -21.95 -16.62 25.59
C ALA A 268 -22.38 -17.09 24.19
N ILE A 269 -21.50 -16.98 23.19
CA ILE A 269 -21.81 -17.45 21.83
C ILE A 269 -22.09 -18.96 21.84
N ARG A 270 -21.31 -19.75 22.60
CA ARG A 270 -21.52 -21.19 22.74
C ARG A 270 -22.88 -21.51 23.39
N SER A 271 -23.24 -20.79 24.45
CA SER A 271 -24.54 -20.93 25.12
C SER A 271 -25.70 -20.59 24.17
N LEU A 272 -25.59 -19.54 23.36
CA LEU A 272 -26.62 -19.20 22.37
C LEU A 272 -26.71 -20.19 21.21
N ARG A 273 -25.59 -20.79 20.78
CA ARG A 273 -25.59 -21.89 19.80
C ARG A 273 -26.37 -23.10 20.29
N PHE A 274 -26.22 -23.45 21.58
CA PHE A 274 -27.04 -24.50 22.18
C PHE A 274 -28.54 -24.17 22.13
N ASN A 275 -28.93 -22.97 22.57
CA ASN A 275 -30.33 -22.55 22.51
C ASN A 275 -30.88 -22.53 21.08
N TYR A 276 -30.08 -22.11 20.11
CA TYR A 276 -30.46 -22.14 18.70
C TYR A 276 -30.71 -23.57 18.22
N LYS A 277 -29.83 -24.52 18.56
CA LYS A 277 -29.96 -25.95 18.24
C LYS A 277 -31.21 -26.57 18.86
N GLU A 278 -31.55 -26.23 20.10
CA GLU A 278 -32.74 -26.72 20.81
C GLU A 278 -34.05 -25.99 20.41
N ASN A 279 -34.02 -25.16 19.36
CA ASN A 279 -35.14 -24.33 18.89
C ASN A 279 -35.62 -23.24 19.88
N ASN A 280 -34.83 -22.90 20.90
CA ASN A 280 -35.08 -21.82 21.86
C ASN A 280 -34.35 -20.52 21.47
N LYS A 281 -34.36 -20.19 20.17
CA LYS A 281 -33.53 -19.12 19.58
C LYS A 281 -33.81 -17.70 20.10
N ASN A 282 -34.92 -17.48 20.79
CA ASN A 282 -35.32 -16.16 21.30
C ASN A 282 -35.09 -16.03 22.82
N GLU A 283 -34.37 -16.95 23.43
CA GLU A 283 -34.09 -16.99 24.86
C GLU A 283 -32.59 -17.04 25.12
N ALA A 284 -32.15 -16.44 26.22
CA ALA A 284 -30.81 -16.65 26.75
C ALA A 284 -30.75 -18.01 27.47
N TYR A 285 -29.58 -18.62 27.49
CA TYR A 285 -29.36 -19.87 28.19
C TYR A 285 -29.05 -19.59 29.65
N HIS A 286 -30.00 -19.89 30.52
CA HIS A 286 -29.89 -19.65 31.96
C HIS A 286 -29.01 -20.72 32.63
N LYS A 287 -27.83 -20.30 33.10
CA LYS A 287 -26.91 -21.15 33.88
C LYS A 287 -27.24 -21.14 35.37
N SER A 288 -27.69 -20.01 35.91
CA SER A 288 -27.98 -19.87 37.33
C SER A 288 -29.06 -20.87 37.78
N GLY A 289 -28.78 -21.64 38.84
CA GLY A 289 -29.65 -22.69 39.37
C GLY A 289 -29.49 -24.06 38.70
N LYS A 290 -28.74 -24.17 37.60
CA LYS A 290 -28.44 -25.47 36.97
C LYS A 290 -27.22 -26.15 37.60
N LYS A 291 -27.20 -27.48 37.52
CA LYS A 291 -26.03 -28.27 37.92
C LYS A 291 -24.92 -28.18 36.88
N VAL A 292 -23.66 -28.21 37.32
CA VAL A 292 -22.48 -28.23 36.43
C VAL A 292 -22.56 -29.36 35.42
N THR A 293 -22.91 -30.56 35.88
CA THR A 293 -23.05 -31.75 35.02
C THR A 293 -24.16 -31.64 33.99
N GLU A 294 -25.21 -30.86 34.27
CA GLU A 294 -26.28 -30.55 33.31
C GLU A 294 -25.79 -29.58 32.26
N VAL A 295 -25.16 -28.47 32.67
CA VAL A 295 -24.60 -27.49 31.73
C VAL A 295 -23.50 -28.09 30.86
N GLU A 296 -22.63 -28.92 31.41
CA GLU A 296 -21.61 -29.64 30.64
C GLU A 296 -22.24 -30.60 29.62
N ARG A 297 -23.32 -31.30 29.99
CA ARG A 297 -24.07 -32.16 29.06
C ARG A 297 -24.71 -31.35 27.94
N ASP A 298 -25.35 -30.24 28.28
CA ASP A 298 -26.02 -29.35 27.33
C ASP A 298 -24.98 -28.81 26.32
N LEU A 299 -23.90 -28.21 26.80
CA LEU A 299 -22.87 -27.58 25.96
C LEU A 299 -21.95 -28.57 25.23
N SER A 300 -21.82 -29.81 25.70
CA SER A 300 -21.11 -30.88 24.99
C SER A 300 -21.94 -31.49 23.86
N SER A 301 -23.26 -31.28 23.86
CA SER A 301 -24.11 -31.69 22.75
C SER A 301 -23.87 -30.88 21.47
N ILE A 302 -23.27 -29.68 21.58
CA ILE A 302 -22.95 -28.80 20.47
C ILE A 302 -21.84 -29.44 19.63
N SER A 303 -22.10 -29.60 18.33
CA SER A 303 -21.17 -30.12 17.35
C SER A 303 -20.47 -28.99 16.57
N ASN A 304 -19.44 -29.33 15.79
CA ASN A 304 -18.73 -28.37 14.95
C ASN A 304 -19.60 -27.76 13.83
N THR A 305 -20.77 -28.35 13.53
CA THR A 305 -21.73 -27.82 12.55
C THR A 305 -22.72 -26.83 13.16
N ASP A 306 -22.83 -26.78 14.49
CA ASP A 306 -23.74 -25.91 15.23
C ASP A 306 -23.12 -24.52 15.41
N THR A 307 -22.93 -23.79 14.31
CA THR A 307 -22.21 -22.50 14.29
C THR A 307 -23.12 -21.28 14.45
N THR A 308 -24.42 -21.47 14.24
CA THR A 308 -25.43 -20.39 14.18
C THR A 308 -26.00 -20.05 15.56
N PHE A 309 -26.34 -18.78 15.78
CA PHE A 309 -26.98 -18.30 17.00
C PHE A 309 -27.76 -17.00 16.74
N ASN A 310 -28.66 -16.62 17.66
CA ASN A 310 -29.35 -15.33 17.58
C ASN A 310 -28.45 -14.21 18.13
N LEU A 311 -27.95 -13.36 17.24
CA LEU A 311 -27.03 -12.27 17.58
C LEU A 311 -27.67 -11.24 18.53
N LEU A 312 -28.98 -10.99 18.42
CA LEU A 312 -29.69 -10.01 19.25
C LEU A 312 -29.74 -10.41 20.72
N LYS A 313 -29.54 -11.69 21.03
CA LYS A 313 -29.50 -12.23 22.39
C LYS A 313 -28.11 -12.21 23.04
N LEU A 314 -27.10 -11.75 22.32
CA LEU A 314 -25.74 -11.68 22.82
C LEU A 314 -25.58 -10.80 24.08
N PRO A 315 -26.13 -9.57 24.15
CA PRO A 315 -26.03 -8.74 25.36
C PRO A 315 -26.63 -9.43 26.59
N GLU A 316 -27.82 -10.01 26.45
CA GLU A 316 -28.51 -10.75 27.52
C GLU A 316 -27.68 -11.96 27.96
N GLN A 317 -27.12 -12.71 27.00
CA GLN A 317 -26.30 -13.86 27.33
C GLN A 317 -25.01 -13.49 28.08
N ILE A 318 -24.35 -12.38 27.75
CA ILE A 318 -23.14 -11.93 28.47
C ILE A 318 -23.42 -11.72 29.96
N ILE A 319 -24.63 -11.26 30.30
CA ILE A 319 -25.06 -11.13 31.69
C ILE A 319 -25.29 -12.51 32.31
N GLU A 320 -25.95 -13.44 31.60
CA GLU A 320 -26.17 -14.82 32.06
C GLU A 320 -24.86 -15.62 32.27
N GLU A 321 -23.77 -15.24 31.61
CA GLU A 321 -22.43 -15.80 31.86
C GLU A 321 -21.81 -15.36 33.21
N SER A 322 -22.47 -14.46 33.95
CA SER A 322 -22.00 -13.92 35.23
C SER A 322 -22.28 -14.86 36.43
N VAL A 323 -21.93 -16.14 36.26
CA VAL A 323 -22.17 -17.21 37.24
C VAL A 323 -20.88 -17.75 37.85
N GLU A 324 -21.00 -18.31 39.07
CA GLU A 324 -19.95 -19.06 39.78
C GLU A 324 -20.53 -20.34 40.40
N LEU A 325 -19.66 -21.26 40.81
CA LEU A 325 -20.09 -22.40 41.62
C LEU A 325 -20.61 -21.92 42.97
N ASN A 326 -21.72 -22.50 43.41
CA ASN A 326 -22.25 -22.25 44.74
C ASN A 326 -21.25 -22.70 45.81
N THR A 327 -21.11 -21.91 46.86
CA THR A 327 -20.22 -22.20 47.98
C THR A 327 -20.97 -22.74 49.21
N GLN A 328 -22.29 -22.85 49.13
CA GLN A 328 -23.13 -23.38 50.20
C GLN A 328 -23.01 -24.92 50.30
N LYS A 329 -22.86 -25.44 51.52
CA LYS A 329 -22.80 -26.89 51.79
C LYS A 329 -24.04 -27.59 51.23
N GLY A 330 -23.83 -28.57 50.35
CA GLY A 330 -24.88 -29.40 49.75
C GLY A 330 -25.32 -28.99 48.34
N HIS A 331 -24.94 -27.81 47.86
CA HIS A 331 -25.29 -27.30 46.52
C HIS A 331 -24.05 -26.90 45.71
N THR A 332 -22.85 -27.36 46.08
CA THR A 332 -21.58 -26.95 45.47
C THR A 332 -21.43 -27.32 43.99
N ASP A 333 -22.36 -28.14 43.47
CA ASP A 333 -22.46 -28.54 42.07
C ASP A 333 -23.42 -27.65 41.25
N GLU A 334 -23.96 -26.56 41.81
CA GLU A 334 -24.89 -25.65 41.12
C GLU A 334 -24.22 -24.30 40.79
N TYR A 335 -24.58 -23.73 39.64
CA TYR A 335 -24.20 -22.36 39.29
C TYR A 335 -25.09 -21.35 40.01
N VAL A 336 -24.49 -20.24 40.46
CA VAL A 336 -25.18 -19.13 41.11
C VAL A 336 -24.71 -17.82 40.49
N PHE A 337 -25.66 -16.93 40.18
CA PHE A 337 -25.37 -15.59 39.70
C PHE A 337 -24.58 -14.75 40.71
N ARG A 338 -23.58 -14.00 40.24
CA ARG A 338 -22.74 -13.14 41.08
C ARG A 338 -22.70 -11.72 40.56
N ASN A 339 -23.17 -10.78 41.37
CA ASN A 339 -23.15 -9.35 41.05
C ASN A 339 -21.75 -8.83 40.72
N PHE A 340 -20.70 -9.33 41.38
CA PHE A 340 -19.32 -8.93 41.09
C PHE A 340 -18.90 -9.30 39.65
N ARG A 341 -19.23 -10.52 39.19
CA ARG A 341 -18.99 -10.93 37.81
C ARG A 341 -19.83 -10.14 36.82
N ALA A 342 -21.09 -9.90 37.16
CA ALA A 342 -21.99 -9.09 36.34
C ALA A 342 -21.43 -7.68 36.13
N ASN A 343 -20.89 -7.06 37.19
CA ASN A 343 -20.24 -5.76 37.09
C ASN A 343 -18.98 -5.80 36.22
N ALA A 344 -18.21 -6.89 36.23
CA ALA A 344 -17.05 -7.05 35.36
C ALA A 344 -17.45 -7.22 33.88
N ASN A 345 -18.53 -7.96 33.63
CA ASN A 345 -19.03 -8.24 32.28
C ASN A 345 -19.87 -7.09 31.70
N ALA A 346 -20.40 -6.19 32.54
CA ALA A 346 -21.22 -5.06 32.13
C ALA A 346 -20.54 -4.19 31.05
N TRP A 347 -19.22 -4.01 31.12
CA TRP A 347 -18.50 -3.27 30.09
C TRP A 347 -18.53 -3.91 28.72
N LEU A 348 -18.46 -5.24 28.64
CA LEU A 348 -18.54 -5.95 27.37
C LEU A 348 -19.97 -5.89 26.81
N GLU A 349 -20.97 -6.08 27.67
CA GLU A 349 -22.37 -5.95 27.32
C GLU A 349 -22.69 -4.56 26.75
N GLN A 350 -22.22 -3.49 27.40
CA GLN A 350 -22.37 -2.11 26.93
C GLN A 350 -21.71 -1.86 25.58
N LYS A 351 -20.51 -2.42 25.34
CA LYS A 351 -19.83 -2.33 24.04
C LYS A 351 -20.66 -2.98 22.93
N ILE A 352 -21.21 -4.17 23.18
CA ILE A 352 -22.05 -4.89 22.21
C ILE A 352 -23.33 -4.11 21.94
N GLN A 353 -24.00 -3.60 22.99
CA GLN A 353 -25.21 -2.79 22.83
C GLN A 353 -24.94 -1.50 22.06
N HIS A 354 -23.84 -0.80 22.36
CA HIS A 354 -23.44 0.39 21.63
C HIS A 354 -23.26 0.09 20.15
N GLN A 355 -22.58 -1.02 19.81
CA GLN A 355 -22.46 -1.47 18.43
C GLN A 355 -23.83 -1.75 17.81
N PHE A 356 -24.76 -2.42 18.49
CA PHE A 356 -26.09 -2.68 17.92
C PHE A 356 -26.96 -1.42 17.75
N GLN A 357 -26.77 -0.41 18.59
CA GLN A 357 -27.57 0.82 18.55
C GLN A 357 -27.09 1.82 17.50
N TYR A 358 -25.76 1.96 17.34
CA TYR A 358 -25.15 3.01 16.51
C TYR A 358 -24.54 2.48 15.21
N SER A 359 -24.82 1.22 14.87
CA SER A 359 -24.37 0.57 13.65
C SER A 359 -25.50 -0.27 13.05
N SER A 360 -25.39 -0.59 11.77
CA SER A 360 -26.31 -1.49 11.07
C SER A 360 -25.82 -2.94 11.08
N LEU A 361 -24.99 -3.35 12.06
CA LEU A 361 -24.43 -4.72 12.14
C LEU A 361 -25.50 -5.81 12.15
N THR A 362 -26.64 -5.55 12.80
CA THR A 362 -27.77 -6.49 12.86
C THR A 362 -28.44 -6.70 11.50
N GLN A 363 -28.30 -5.75 10.57
CA GLN A 363 -28.78 -5.88 9.19
C GLN A 363 -27.77 -6.65 8.32
N PHE A 364 -26.48 -6.60 8.67
CA PHE A 364 -25.42 -7.32 7.96
C PHE A 364 -25.37 -8.82 8.30
N PHE A 365 -25.52 -9.14 9.58
CA PHE A 365 -25.43 -10.52 10.06
C PHE A 365 -26.75 -11.27 9.91
N THR A 366 -26.67 -12.55 9.57
CA THR A 366 -27.84 -13.42 9.37
C THR A 366 -27.72 -14.73 10.15
N GLU A 367 -28.86 -15.31 10.55
CA GLU A 367 -28.95 -16.57 11.30
C GLU A 367 -28.96 -17.82 10.38
N GLY A 368 -28.48 -17.74 9.14
CA GLY A 368 -28.55 -18.89 8.22
C GLY A 368 -27.70 -18.76 6.95
N SER A 369 -27.51 -19.89 6.26
CA SER A 369 -26.62 -20.00 5.09
C SER A 369 -27.15 -19.31 3.83
N GLU A 370 -28.44 -18.96 3.78
CA GLU A 370 -29.02 -18.12 2.71
C GLU A 370 -28.41 -16.71 2.68
N GLY A 371 -27.86 -16.25 3.81
CA GLY A 371 -27.14 -14.99 3.92
C GLY A 371 -25.70 -15.00 3.38
N SER A 372 -25.14 -16.13 2.92
CA SER A 372 -23.75 -16.24 2.42
C SER A 372 -23.48 -15.51 1.08
N LYS A 373 -24.28 -14.51 0.75
CA LYS A 373 -24.18 -13.75 -0.51
C LYS A 373 -22.83 -13.05 -0.64
N LEU A 374 -22.26 -12.52 0.44
CA LEU A 374 -20.93 -11.88 0.41
C LEU A 374 -19.83 -12.87 -0.02
N LEU A 375 -19.67 -13.97 0.74
CA LEU A 375 -18.63 -14.98 0.48
C LEU A 375 -18.79 -15.64 -0.90
N ARG A 376 -20.03 -15.91 -1.32
CA ARG A 376 -20.33 -16.42 -2.67
C ARG A 376 -19.95 -15.44 -3.77
N LYS A 377 -20.17 -14.14 -3.57
CA LYS A 377 -19.76 -13.10 -4.53
C LYS A 377 -18.25 -12.95 -4.62
N ILE A 378 -17.55 -13.06 -3.49
CA ILE A 378 -16.08 -13.11 -3.46
C ILE A 378 -15.58 -14.34 -4.21
N ASP A 379 -16.22 -15.51 -4.03
CA ASP A 379 -15.88 -16.70 -4.80
C ASP A 379 -16.09 -16.51 -6.29
N CYS A 380 -17.22 -15.92 -6.70
CA CYS A 380 -17.47 -15.60 -8.11
C CYS A 380 -16.38 -14.66 -8.65
N PHE A 381 -16.09 -13.58 -7.92
CA PHE A 381 -15.01 -12.66 -8.23
C PHE A 381 -13.71 -13.43 -8.43
N CYS A 382 -13.23 -14.20 -7.44
CA CYS A 382 -11.96 -14.94 -7.48
C CYS A 382 -11.76 -15.75 -8.78
N HIS A 383 -12.80 -16.38 -9.32
CA HIS A 383 -12.74 -17.20 -10.53
C HIS A 383 -12.85 -16.39 -11.85
N GLN A 384 -13.53 -15.25 -11.84
CA GLN A 384 -13.72 -14.40 -13.02
C GLN A 384 -12.44 -13.61 -13.36
N ARG A 385 -12.24 -13.30 -14.65
CA ARG A 385 -11.00 -12.69 -15.16
C ARG A 385 -11.02 -11.16 -15.23
N GLU A 386 -12.15 -10.55 -15.55
CA GLU A 386 -12.22 -9.11 -15.94
C GLU A 386 -13.20 -8.30 -15.09
N THR A 387 -13.81 -8.91 -14.07
CA THR A 387 -14.76 -8.25 -13.18
C THR A 387 -14.06 -7.82 -11.91
N SER A 388 -14.05 -6.50 -11.66
CA SER A 388 -13.64 -5.90 -10.40
C SER A 388 -14.79 -5.96 -9.39
N LEU A 389 -14.48 -5.88 -8.11
CA LEU A 389 -15.46 -5.94 -7.02
C LEU A 389 -15.22 -4.77 -6.08
N TYR A 390 -16.27 -4.00 -5.81
CA TYR A 390 -16.30 -2.91 -4.85
C TYR A 390 -17.18 -3.33 -3.67
N ILE A 391 -16.64 -3.21 -2.46
CA ILE A 391 -17.32 -3.55 -1.21
C ILE A 391 -17.39 -2.29 -0.34
N ASP A 392 -18.60 -1.75 -0.21
CA ASP A 392 -18.95 -0.63 0.64
C ASP A 392 -19.38 -1.12 2.03
N ALA A 393 -18.63 -0.75 3.06
CA ALA A 393 -18.97 -1.05 4.44
C ALA A 393 -19.44 0.19 5.24
N SER A 394 -19.55 1.36 4.59
CA SER A 394 -19.90 2.63 5.25
C SER A 394 -21.26 2.60 5.95
N LYS A 395 -22.23 1.84 5.41
CA LYS A 395 -23.59 1.71 5.96
C LYS A 395 -23.68 0.85 7.21
N ILE A 396 -22.71 -0.04 7.44
CA ILE A 396 -22.68 -0.87 8.64
C ILE A 396 -22.24 -0.04 9.84
N GLY A 397 -21.31 0.90 9.65
CA GLY A 397 -20.90 1.82 10.71
C GLY A 397 -19.44 2.21 10.56
N LEU A 398 -19.12 3.43 11.01
CA LEU A 398 -17.80 4.05 10.85
C LEU A 398 -16.78 3.65 11.93
N SER A 399 -17.13 2.73 12.83
CA SER A 399 -16.20 2.34 13.90
C SER A 399 -15.04 1.52 13.34
N ASP A 400 -13.82 1.84 13.76
CA ASP A 400 -12.62 1.18 13.24
C ASP A 400 -12.63 -0.34 13.53
N GLY A 401 -13.34 -0.79 14.58
CA GLY A 401 -13.51 -2.22 14.89
C GLY A 401 -14.26 -2.99 13.80
N ILE A 402 -15.32 -2.40 13.22
CA ILE A 402 -16.08 -3.02 12.12
C ILE A 402 -15.21 -3.12 10.88
N GLY A 403 -14.57 -2.00 10.48
CA GLY A 403 -13.68 -1.98 9.33
C GLY A 403 -12.53 -2.98 9.46
N THR A 404 -11.92 -3.05 10.65
CA THR A 404 -10.84 -4.01 10.93
C THR A 404 -11.33 -5.45 10.80
N MET A 405 -12.50 -5.77 11.37
CA MET A 405 -13.08 -7.12 11.29
C MET A 405 -13.39 -7.51 9.83
N ILE A 406 -13.99 -6.61 9.05
CA ILE A 406 -14.30 -6.87 7.65
C ILE A 406 -13.03 -7.10 6.83
N ILE A 407 -12.02 -6.24 6.97
CA ILE A 407 -10.75 -6.38 6.24
C ILE A 407 -10.06 -7.67 6.63
N ASP A 408 -10.00 -8.01 7.92
CA ASP A 408 -9.38 -9.26 8.38
C ASP A 408 -10.12 -10.48 7.84
N LEU A 409 -11.46 -10.49 7.93
CA LEU A 409 -12.29 -11.58 7.43
C LEU A 409 -12.11 -11.81 5.95
N LEU A 410 -12.23 -10.75 5.15
CA LEU A 410 -12.10 -10.84 3.69
C LEU A 410 -10.69 -11.28 3.30
N SER A 411 -9.67 -10.70 3.94
CA SER A 411 -8.27 -11.04 3.66
C SER A 411 -7.96 -12.50 4.02
N ASN A 412 -8.39 -12.96 5.19
CA ASN A 412 -8.21 -14.35 5.63
C ASN A 412 -9.03 -15.34 4.79
N TYR A 413 -10.24 -14.98 4.38
CA TYR A 413 -11.05 -15.82 3.50
C TYR A 413 -10.37 -16.02 2.14
N ILE A 414 -9.90 -14.93 1.54
CA ILE A 414 -9.27 -14.92 0.22
C ILE A 414 -7.92 -15.65 0.26
N ILE A 415 -7.04 -15.34 1.22
CA ILE A 415 -5.69 -15.92 1.26
C ILE A 415 -5.74 -17.43 1.46
N ASN A 416 -6.77 -17.97 2.12
CA ASN A 416 -6.91 -19.42 2.34
C ASN A 416 -7.45 -20.18 1.11
N LYS A 417 -7.86 -19.49 0.04
CA LYS A 417 -8.28 -20.15 -1.21
C LYS A 417 -7.10 -20.82 -1.94
N PRO A 418 -7.35 -21.93 -2.66
CA PRO A 418 -6.32 -22.61 -3.43
C PRO A 418 -5.92 -21.76 -4.65
N VAL A 419 -4.62 -21.73 -4.99
CA VAL A 419 -4.07 -20.92 -6.09
C VAL A 419 -4.82 -21.12 -7.42
N LYS A 420 -5.22 -22.36 -7.73
CA LYS A 420 -5.96 -22.70 -8.97
C LYS A 420 -7.30 -21.97 -9.11
N SER A 421 -7.91 -21.56 -8.00
CA SER A 421 -9.19 -20.85 -7.96
C SER A 421 -9.06 -19.33 -8.07
N LEU A 422 -7.84 -18.80 -7.99
CA LEU A 422 -7.58 -17.36 -7.95
C LEU A 422 -7.08 -16.87 -9.31
N LYS A 423 -7.83 -15.95 -9.92
CA LYS A 423 -7.30 -15.08 -10.98
C LYS A 423 -6.60 -13.89 -10.34
N PRO A 424 -5.41 -13.48 -10.82
CA PRO A 424 -4.66 -12.40 -10.21
C PRO A 424 -5.46 -11.10 -10.11
N PHE A 425 -5.31 -10.38 -9.00
CA PHE A 425 -5.99 -9.11 -8.76
C PHE A 425 -5.23 -8.24 -7.75
N VAL A 426 -5.57 -6.96 -7.76
CA VAL A 426 -5.10 -5.98 -6.78
C VAL A 426 -6.15 -5.82 -5.69
N LEU A 427 -5.77 -5.90 -4.41
CA LEU A 427 -6.60 -5.59 -3.25
C LEU A 427 -6.28 -4.18 -2.77
N PHE A 428 -7.23 -3.27 -2.91
CA PHE A 428 -7.14 -1.89 -2.44
C PHE A 428 -7.78 -1.71 -1.07
N VAL A 429 -7.05 -1.07 -0.16
CA VAL A 429 -7.54 -0.62 1.15
C VAL A 429 -7.00 0.79 1.41
N ASP A 430 -7.91 1.75 1.57
CA ASP A 430 -7.54 3.11 1.94
C ASP A 430 -7.28 3.22 3.45
N GLU A 431 -6.46 4.19 3.88
CA GLU A 431 -6.12 4.46 5.28
C GLU A 431 -5.87 3.22 6.15
N VAL A 432 -5.00 2.32 5.67
CA VAL A 432 -4.75 1.00 6.28
C VAL A 432 -4.38 1.07 7.77
N HIS A 433 -3.79 2.18 8.23
CA HIS A 433 -3.45 2.39 9.64
C HIS A 433 -4.66 2.27 10.57
N ARG A 434 -5.86 2.67 10.13
CA ARG A 434 -7.11 2.55 10.90
C ARG A 434 -7.48 1.10 11.20
N TYR A 435 -7.03 0.17 10.36
CA TYR A 435 -7.44 -1.23 10.39
C TYR A 435 -6.32 -2.17 10.84
N THR A 436 -5.21 -1.61 11.33
CA THR A 436 -4.08 -2.41 11.83
C THR A 436 -3.76 -2.17 13.31
N GLN A 437 -4.34 -1.13 13.93
CA GLN A 437 -4.04 -0.72 15.31
C GLN A 437 -4.61 -1.65 16.39
N PHE A 438 -5.74 -2.33 16.12
CA PHE A 438 -6.45 -3.14 17.13
C PHE A 438 -5.94 -4.58 17.24
N GLN A 439 -4.76 -4.86 16.68
CA GLN A 439 -4.14 -6.17 16.76
C GLN A 439 -3.09 -6.16 17.86
N ASN A 440 -3.37 -6.83 18.98
CA ASN A 440 -2.37 -7.13 20.00
C ASN A 440 -1.15 -7.80 19.37
N GLU A 441 0.04 -7.65 19.97
CA GLU A 441 1.26 -8.28 19.42
C GLU A 441 1.08 -9.79 19.15
N LEU A 442 0.28 -10.48 19.96
CA LEU A 442 -0.06 -11.90 19.82
C LEU A 442 -1.03 -12.19 18.64
N THR A 443 -1.99 -11.31 18.35
CA THR A 443 -2.98 -11.48 17.27
C THR A 443 -2.53 -10.86 15.95
N SER A 444 -1.57 -9.92 15.99
CA SER A 444 -0.98 -9.26 14.82
C SER A 444 -0.32 -10.24 13.85
N SER A 445 0.19 -11.36 14.35
CA SER A 445 0.77 -12.42 13.52
C SER A 445 -0.25 -13.13 12.63
N PHE A 446 -1.54 -13.02 12.93
CA PHE A 446 -2.65 -13.68 12.23
C PHE A 446 -3.50 -12.73 11.38
N SER A 447 -3.09 -11.47 11.27
CA SER A 447 -3.73 -10.48 10.40
C SER A 447 -3.82 -10.96 8.96
N GLY A 448 -5.02 -10.95 8.39
CA GLY A 448 -5.21 -11.34 7.00
C GLY A 448 -4.37 -10.51 6.02
N LEU A 449 -4.18 -9.21 6.28
CA LEU A 449 -3.33 -8.34 5.45
C LEU A 449 -1.85 -8.75 5.50
N ILE A 450 -1.33 -9.12 6.67
CA ILE A 450 0.06 -9.57 6.82
C ILE A 450 0.26 -10.92 6.11
N ASN A 451 -0.72 -11.82 6.19
CA ASN A 451 -0.70 -13.09 5.46
C ASN A 451 -0.67 -12.87 3.94
N ILE A 452 -1.48 -11.93 3.42
CA ILE A 452 -1.42 -11.55 2.01
C ILE A 452 -0.07 -10.92 1.66
N ALA A 453 0.49 -10.06 2.50
CA ALA A 453 1.78 -9.44 2.22
C ALA A 453 2.93 -10.46 2.15
N ARG A 454 2.88 -11.52 2.96
CA ARG A 454 3.88 -12.60 2.99
C ARG A 454 3.70 -13.61 1.85
N GLU A 455 2.47 -14.03 1.58
CA GLU A 455 2.19 -15.18 0.71
C GLU A 455 1.33 -14.88 -0.52
N GLY A 456 0.61 -13.75 -0.52
CA GLY A 456 -0.37 -13.38 -1.54
C GLY A 456 0.20 -13.34 -2.95
N ARG A 457 1.45 -12.91 -3.11
CA ARG A 457 2.15 -12.86 -4.41
C ARG A 457 2.21 -14.22 -5.11
N LYS A 458 2.46 -15.30 -4.37
CA LYS A 458 2.47 -16.68 -4.91
C LYS A 458 1.08 -17.10 -5.38
N LYS A 459 0.02 -16.47 -4.86
CA LYS A 459 -1.38 -16.71 -5.20
C LYS A 459 -1.95 -15.69 -6.18
N GLY A 460 -1.16 -14.72 -6.64
CA GLY A 460 -1.61 -13.64 -7.53
C GLY A 460 -2.41 -12.52 -6.85
N ILE A 461 -2.28 -12.37 -5.53
CA ILE A 461 -2.94 -11.30 -4.76
C ILE A 461 -1.90 -10.22 -4.47
N PHE A 462 -2.17 -8.99 -4.92
CA PHE A 462 -1.27 -7.86 -4.72
C PHE A 462 -1.95 -6.76 -3.91
N LEU A 463 -1.35 -6.37 -2.78
CA LEU A 463 -1.84 -5.27 -1.98
C LEU A 463 -1.55 -3.91 -2.63
N PHE A 464 -2.54 -3.04 -2.55
CA PHE A 464 -2.48 -1.61 -2.83
C PHE A 464 -3.05 -0.87 -1.62
N LEU A 465 -2.18 -0.36 -0.78
CA LEU A 465 -2.55 0.26 0.47
C LEU A 465 -2.31 1.77 0.39
N THR A 466 -3.07 2.55 1.15
CA THR A 466 -2.71 3.94 1.44
C THR A 466 -2.70 4.21 2.94
N THR A 467 -1.89 5.18 3.36
CA THR A 467 -1.91 5.68 4.74
C THR A 467 -1.39 7.10 4.85
N GLN A 468 -2.02 7.91 5.70
CA GLN A 468 -1.46 9.18 6.16
C GLN A 468 -0.56 9.08 7.40
N SER A 469 -0.65 7.97 8.14
CA SER A 469 0.09 7.72 9.37
C SER A 469 0.90 6.43 9.23
N PRO A 470 2.06 6.45 8.55
CA PRO A 470 2.83 5.23 8.31
C PRO A 470 3.39 4.61 9.61
N CYS A 471 3.69 5.42 10.64
CA CYS A 471 4.14 4.94 11.95
C CYS A 471 3.11 4.04 12.67
N ASP A 472 1.82 4.22 12.37
CA ASP A 472 0.72 3.43 12.94
C ASP A 472 0.51 2.09 12.21
N VAL A 473 1.23 1.86 11.11
CA VAL A 473 1.17 0.61 10.36
C VAL A 473 2.20 -0.38 10.92
N PRO A 474 1.85 -1.65 11.18
CA PRO A 474 2.76 -2.64 11.71
C PRO A 474 4.02 -2.79 10.86
N LYS A 475 5.19 -2.75 11.50
CA LYS A 475 6.50 -2.95 10.83
C LYS A 475 6.56 -4.27 10.05
N THR A 476 5.88 -5.30 10.55
CA THR A 476 5.74 -6.60 9.88
C THR A 476 5.05 -6.49 8.53
N LEU A 477 4.04 -5.62 8.37
CA LEU A 477 3.38 -5.35 7.11
C LEU A 477 4.28 -4.48 6.20
N LEU A 478 4.82 -3.38 6.73
CA LEU A 478 5.68 -2.46 5.98
C LEU A 478 6.90 -3.15 5.39
N SER A 479 7.55 -4.05 6.14
CA SER A 479 8.73 -4.81 5.68
C SER A 479 8.48 -5.70 4.45
N GLN A 480 7.21 -6.01 4.14
CA GLN A 480 6.85 -6.82 2.98
C GLN A 480 6.54 -5.98 1.75
N ILE A 481 6.40 -4.66 1.91
CA ILE A 481 6.12 -3.72 0.83
C ILE A 481 7.45 -3.29 0.20
N GLY A 482 7.55 -3.44 -1.11
CA GLY A 482 8.75 -3.12 -1.89
C GLY A 482 8.58 -1.99 -2.89
N THR A 483 7.36 -1.46 -3.05
CA THR A 483 7.09 -0.26 -3.85
C THR A 483 6.37 0.77 -2.96
N LEU A 484 6.93 1.97 -2.87
CA LEU A 484 6.31 3.10 -2.17
C LEU A 484 6.07 4.25 -3.14
N LEU A 485 4.90 4.87 -3.02
CA LEU A 485 4.62 6.16 -3.66
C LEU A 485 4.45 7.20 -2.56
N ILE A 486 5.43 8.08 -2.43
CA ILE A 486 5.58 8.96 -1.28
C ILE A 486 5.25 10.39 -1.70
N HIS A 487 4.12 10.89 -1.23
CA HIS A 487 3.76 12.31 -1.31
C HIS A 487 4.41 13.07 -0.14
N ARG A 488 4.12 14.37 -0.03
CA ARG A 488 4.65 15.20 1.06
C ARG A 488 4.39 14.59 2.45
N LEU A 489 5.48 14.42 3.21
CA LEU A 489 5.49 14.04 4.62
C LEU A 489 6.18 15.13 5.44
N THR A 490 5.57 15.49 6.57
CA THR A 490 6.06 16.56 7.45
C THR A 490 6.62 16.03 8.77
N SER A 491 6.24 14.82 9.18
CA SER A 491 6.71 14.19 10.42
C SER A 491 8.11 13.60 10.24
N ILE A 492 9.00 13.89 11.19
CA ILE A 492 10.35 13.32 11.23
C ILE A 492 10.29 11.81 11.47
N GLU A 493 9.37 11.35 12.31
CA GLU A 493 9.21 9.92 12.63
C GLU A 493 8.77 9.12 11.39
N ASP A 494 7.84 9.67 10.61
CA ASP A 494 7.40 9.05 9.35
C ASP A 494 8.54 8.95 8.34
N LEU A 495 9.35 10.00 8.20
CA LEU A 495 10.53 10.01 7.33
C LEU A 495 11.59 8.99 7.79
N GLN A 496 11.78 8.85 9.10
CA GLN A 496 12.71 7.87 9.66
C GLN A 496 12.26 6.43 9.39
N LEU A 497 10.96 6.16 9.44
CA LEU A 497 10.40 4.83 9.19
C LEU A 497 10.69 4.35 7.76
N ILE A 498 10.56 5.24 6.78
CA ILE A 498 10.78 4.93 5.35
C ILE A 498 12.21 5.21 4.88
N ARG A 499 13.09 5.65 5.77
CA ARG A 499 14.48 6.05 5.46
C ARG A 499 15.26 4.98 4.70
N ASN A 500 15.05 3.71 5.05
CA ASN A 500 15.75 2.58 4.42
C ASN A 500 15.32 2.32 2.98
N HIS A 501 14.22 2.94 2.54
CA HIS A 501 13.72 2.87 1.16
C HIS A 501 14.15 4.08 0.31
N LEU A 502 14.88 5.04 0.88
CA LEU A 502 15.19 6.30 0.25
C LEU A 502 16.70 6.58 0.27
N ASP A 503 17.22 7.15 -0.81
CA ASP A 503 18.55 7.75 -0.77
C ASP A 503 18.59 9.03 0.10
N GLU A 504 19.78 9.49 0.46
CA GLU A 504 19.94 10.65 1.36
C GLU A 504 19.41 11.95 0.75
N HIS A 505 19.41 12.05 -0.58
CA HIS A 505 18.94 13.23 -1.30
C HIS A 505 17.41 13.33 -1.30
N SER A 506 16.72 12.23 -1.57
CA SER A 506 15.25 12.15 -1.62
C SER A 506 14.60 12.46 -0.29
N GLN A 507 15.24 12.12 0.83
CA GLN A 507 14.72 12.40 2.18
C GLN A 507 14.45 13.89 2.42
N LYS A 508 15.35 14.77 1.95
CA LYS A 508 15.19 16.22 2.09
C LYS A 508 14.16 16.80 1.13
N GLN A 509 13.95 16.16 -0.01
CA GLN A 509 13.02 16.62 -1.04
C GLN A 509 11.57 16.32 -0.66
N ILE A 510 11.29 15.18 -0.02
CA ILE A 510 9.92 14.76 0.36
C ILE A 510 9.18 15.81 1.18
N ILE A 511 9.86 16.54 2.06
CA ILE A 511 9.27 17.59 2.91
C ILE A 511 8.74 18.76 2.06
N ASN A 512 9.38 19.03 0.93
CA ASN A 512 9.12 20.19 0.08
C ASN A 512 8.28 19.88 -1.16
N LEU A 513 7.74 18.66 -1.28
CA LEU A 513 6.88 18.29 -2.39
C LEU A 513 5.59 19.12 -2.37
N ASN A 514 5.18 19.63 -3.54
CA ASN A 514 3.89 20.28 -3.71
C ASN A 514 2.76 19.26 -3.71
N GLN A 515 1.53 19.76 -3.62
CA GLN A 515 0.35 18.91 -3.76
C GLN A 515 0.34 18.22 -5.14
N GLY A 516 0.19 16.91 -5.15
CA GLY A 516 0.19 16.08 -6.36
C GLY A 516 1.58 15.61 -6.80
N GLU A 517 2.66 16.18 -6.25
CA GLU A 517 4.01 15.68 -6.45
C GLU A 517 4.30 14.49 -5.53
N ALA A 518 4.91 13.45 -6.08
CA ALA A 518 5.26 12.23 -5.37
C ALA A 518 6.55 11.61 -5.88
N LEU A 519 7.25 10.92 -4.99
CA LEU A 519 8.40 10.08 -5.30
C LEU A 519 7.96 8.61 -5.38
N LEU A 520 8.15 7.97 -6.52
CA LEU A 520 7.96 6.53 -6.69
C LEU A 520 9.29 5.81 -6.48
N THR A 521 9.37 4.98 -5.45
CA THR A 521 10.51 4.10 -5.19
C THR A 521 10.10 2.64 -5.31
N SER A 522 10.93 1.84 -5.97
CA SER A 522 10.73 0.40 -6.12
C SER A 522 12.03 -0.30 -6.39
N ILE A 523 12.18 -1.52 -5.87
CA ILE A 523 13.27 -2.43 -6.24
C ILE A 523 13.23 -2.87 -7.71
N ASN A 524 12.11 -2.64 -8.39
CA ASN A 524 11.92 -2.94 -9.81
C ASN A 524 12.21 -1.73 -10.71
N LEU A 525 12.67 -0.61 -10.14
CA LEU A 525 13.05 0.60 -10.87
C LEU A 525 14.56 0.80 -10.84
N LEU A 526 15.10 1.29 -11.95
CA LEU A 526 16.52 1.59 -12.11
C LEU A 526 16.96 2.80 -11.27
N LYS A 527 16.02 3.72 -11.02
CA LYS A 527 16.15 4.83 -10.07
C LYS A 527 14.75 5.25 -9.60
N ASP A 528 14.67 5.83 -8.42
CA ASP A 528 13.46 6.48 -7.93
C ASP A 528 13.00 7.58 -8.91
N VAL A 529 11.69 7.68 -9.11
CA VAL A 529 11.10 8.55 -10.12
C VAL A 529 10.24 9.62 -9.47
N GLN A 530 10.50 10.88 -9.81
CA GLN A 530 9.70 12.02 -9.37
C GLN A 530 8.55 12.26 -10.34
N LEU A 531 7.33 12.22 -9.80
CA LEU A 531 6.09 12.22 -10.55
C LEU A 531 5.18 13.36 -10.08
N ASN A 532 4.38 13.87 -11.01
CA ASN A 532 3.25 14.74 -10.74
C ASN A 532 1.97 14.07 -11.22
N PHE A 533 1.01 13.90 -10.30
CA PHE A 533 -0.28 13.27 -10.56
C PHE A 533 -1.34 14.32 -10.84
N ALA A 534 -1.93 14.24 -12.04
CA ALA A 534 -3.14 14.97 -12.36
C ALA A 534 -4.34 14.39 -11.59
N LYS A 535 -5.32 15.25 -11.30
CA LYS A 535 -6.58 14.83 -10.70
C LYS A 535 -7.35 13.95 -11.69
N SER A 536 -7.82 12.80 -11.23
CA SER A 536 -8.72 11.93 -12.00
C SER A 536 -10.10 12.58 -12.16
N ASP A 537 -10.77 12.30 -13.27
CA ASP A 537 -12.15 12.74 -13.53
C ASP A 537 -13.18 11.94 -12.70
N ARG A 538 -12.75 10.88 -12.01
CA ARG A 538 -13.62 10.08 -11.14
C ARG A 538 -14.09 10.87 -9.92
N THR A 539 -15.36 10.67 -9.55
CA THR A 539 -15.96 11.24 -8.35
C THR A 539 -15.28 10.68 -7.10
N HIS A 540 -15.00 11.52 -6.12
CA HIS A 540 -14.41 11.10 -4.84
C HIS A 540 -14.83 12.08 -3.74
N TYR A 541 -15.39 11.55 -2.64
CA TYR A 541 -16.03 12.33 -1.58
C TYR A 541 -15.07 12.70 -0.45
N ASN A 542 -13.98 13.41 -0.78
CA ASN A 542 -12.95 13.81 0.21
C ASN A 542 -12.75 15.33 0.32
N GLN A 543 -13.72 16.12 -0.11
CA GLN A 543 -13.60 17.58 -0.05
C GLN A 543 -13.74 18.07 1.38
N THR A 544 -12.73 18.79 1.86
CA THR A 544 -12.83 19.55 3.10
C THR A 544 -13.85 20.68 2.91
N PRO A 545 -14.88 20.79 3.78
CA PRO A 545 -15.84 21.89 3.72
C PRO A 545 -15.12 23.24 3.80
N LEU A 546 -15.59 24.21 3.02
CA LEU A 546 -15.16 25.61 3.16
C LEU A 546 -15.76 26.17 4.45
N LEU A 547 -14.93 26.84 5.26
CA LEU A 547 -15.34 27.51 6.50
C LEU A 547 -16.13 28.81 6.24
#